data_AF-A0A2M8PLA5-F1
#
_entry.id   AF-A0A2M8PLA5-F1
#
_cell.length_a   1.000
_cell.length_b   1.000
_cell.length_c   1.000
_cell.angle_alpha   90.00
_cell.angle_beta   90.00
_cell.angle_gamma   90.00
#
_symmetry.space_group_name_H-M   'P 1'
#
loop_
_entity.id
_entity.type
_entity.pdbx_description
1 polymer ?
#
loop_
_entity_poly.entity_id
_entity_poly.type
_entity_poly.pdbx_seq_one_letter_code
_entity_poly.pdbx_strand_id
1 'polypeptide(L)'
;MGDIVFTNIGKECERIEEDAIHSGKAHHNAASLWSWVHYLIGLPMTVFAAWAGIDAFSDDPTWAGYLALGTAALAALQTFLGASDKSAKHSNSGDGYFALKNQVRFFKDVELIDMDKTEAVQRMRI
;
A
#
# COMPACT_ATOMS: atom_id res chain seq x y z
N MET A 1 5.43 -1.87 -42.72
CA MET A 1 6.38 -1.35 -41.70
C MET A 1 5.68 -0.56 -40.58
N GLY A 2 4.55 0.10 -40.83
CA GLY A 2 3.72 0.76 -39.80
C GLY A 2 3.09 -0.24 -38.82
N ASP A 3 2.45 -1.29 -39.35
CA ASP A 3 1.75 -2.31 -38.56
C ASP A 3 2.64 -3.03 -37.54
N ILE A 4 3.91 -3.29 -37.90
CA ILE A 4 4.89 -3.93 -37.01
C ILE A 4 5.19 -3.04 -35.79
N VAL A 5 5.24 -1.72 -35.99
CA VAL A 5 5.54 -0.79 -34.89
C VAL A 5 4.37 -0.68 -33.93
N PHE A 6 3.15 -0.52 -34.43
CA PHE A 6 1.95 -0.52 -33.58
C PHE A 6 1.78 -1.86 -32.85
N THR A 7 2.06 -2.99 -33.51
CA THR A 7 2.04 -4.32 -32.86
C THR A 7 3.06 -4.40 -31.72
N ASN A 8 4.28 -3.90 -31.91
CA ASN A 8 5.31 -3.93 -30.87
C ASN A 8 4.97 -3.00 -29.70
N ILE A 9 4.40 -1.82 -29.97
CA ILE A 9 3.92 -0.91 -28.93
C ILE A 9 2.80 -1.58 -28.13
N GLY A 10 1.82 -2.19 -28.80
CA GLY A 10 0.72 -2.90 -28.13
C GLY A 10 1.21 -4.02 -27.20
N LYS A 11 2.18 -4.83 -27.66
CA LYS A 11 2.81 -5.88 -26.84
C LYS A 11 3.55 -5.31 -25.63
N GLU A 12 4.24 -4.19 -25.79
CA GLU A 12 4.93 -3.56 -24.67
C GLU A 12 3.93 -2.96 -23.68
N CYS A 13 2.83 -2.37 -24.16
CA CYS A 13 1.74 -1.92 -23.29
C CYS A 13 1.13 -3.09 -22.50
N GLU A 14 0.90 -4.25 -23.13
CA GLU A 14 0.42 -5.45 -22.43
C GLU A 14 1.41 -5.91 -21.34
N ARG A 15 2.71 -5.92 -21.65
CA ARG A 15 3.76 -6.26 -20.68
C ARG A 15 3.77 -5.30 -19.49
N ILE A 16 3.69 -3.99 -19.73
CA ILE A 16 3.62 -2.99 -18.66
C ILE A 16 2.33 -3.13 -17.85
N GLU A 17 1.20 -3.42 -18.51
CA GLU A 17 -0.08 -3.64 -17.84
C GLU A 17 -0.01 -4.84 -16.87
N GLU A 18 0.57 -5.95 -17.31
CA GLU A 18 0.78 -7.15 -16.48
C GLU A 18 1.72 -6.87 -15.30
N ASP A 19 2.89 -6.29 -15.56
CA ASP A 19 3.88 -5.91 -14.53
C ASP A 19 3.28 -4.97 -13.48
N ALA A 20 2.48 -3.99 -13.92
CA ALA A 20 1.81 -3.04 -13.05
C ALA A 20 0.69 -3.71 -12.22
N ILE A 21 -0.08 -4.64 -12.78
CA ILE A 21 -1.09 -5.40 -12.02
C ILE A 21 -0.41 -6.21 -10.91
N HIS A 22 0.66 -6.94 -11.23
CA HIS A 22 1.34 -7.79 -10.26
C HIS A 22 2.01 -6.95 -9.16
N SER A 23 2.71 -5.88 -9.54
CA SER A 23 3.34 -4.96 -8.58
C SER A 23 2.30 -4.29 -7.68
N GLY A 24 1.19 -3.80 -8.28
CA GLY A 24 0.10 -3.17 -7.53
C GLY A 24 -0.52 -4.10 -6.50
N LYS A 25 -0.84 -5.35 -6.89
CA LYS A 25 -1.38 -6.36 -5.97
C LYS A 25 -0.41 -6.72 -4.85
N ALA A 26 0.88 -6.86 -5.15
CA ALA A 26 1.90 -7.15 -4.15
C ALA A 26 1.99 -6.02 -3.10
N HIS A 27 1.93 -4.77 -3.56
CA HIS A 27 1.88 -3.60 -2.69
C HIS A 27 0.61 -3.55 -1.83
N HIS A 28 -0.58 -3.79 -2.37
CA HIS A 28 -1.80 -3.85 -1.55
C HIS A 28 -1.78 -5.02 -0.55
N ASN A 29 -1.21 -6.17 -0.90
CA ASN A 29 -1.06 -7.27 0.04
C ASN A 29 -0.12 -6.90 1.20
N ALA A 30 1.02 -6.27 0.90
CA ALA A 30 1.92 -5.74 1.92
C ALA A 30 1.24 -4.66 2.78
N ALA A 31 0.43 -3.78 2.17
CA ALA A 31 -0.36 -2.80 2.90
C ALA A 31 -1.33 -3.46 3.89
N SER A 32 -2.08 -4.47 3.43
CA SER A 32 -2.99 -5.25 4.26
C SER A 32 -2.27 -5.94 5.43
N LEU A 33 -1.08 -6.49 5.19
CA LEU A 33 -0.27 -7.09 6.25
C LEU A 33 0.12 -6.06 7.32
N TRP A 34 0.63 -4.91 6.91
CA TRP A 34 1.02 -3.84 7.85
C TRP A 34 -0.19 -3.23 8.57
N SER A 35 -1.34 -3.14 7.91
CA SER A 35 -2.60 -2.75 8.55
C SER A 35 -2.99 -3.74 9.64
N TRP A 36 -2.90 -5.04 9.37
CA TRP A 36 -3.18 -6.06 10.37
C TRP A 36 -2.22 -6.00 11.56
N VAL A 37 -0.91 -5.79 11.31
CA VAL A 37 0.08 -5.59 12.38
C VAL A 37 -0.25 -4.36 13.23
N HIS A 38 -0.69 -3.25 12.62
CA HIS A 38 -1.11 -2.06 13.35
C HIS A 38 -2.27 -2.36 14.31
N TYR A 39 -3.31 -3.04 13.84
CA TYR A 39 -4.45 -3.41 14.69
C TYR A 39 -4.10 -4.44 15.75
N LEU A 40 -3.24 -5.41 15.42
CA LEU A 40 -2.81 -6.45 16.36
C LEU A 40 -2.06 -5.86 17.56
N ILE A 41 -1.32 -4.76 17.38
CA ILE A 41 -0.58 -4.09 18.46
C ILE A 41 -1.45 -3.03 19.14
N GLY A 42 -2.15 -2.22 18.35
CA GLY A 42 -2.93 -1.08 18.84
C GLY A 42 -4.13 -1.50 19.69
N LEU A 43 -4.79 -2.63 19.35
CA LEU A 43 -5.95 -3.10 20.09
C LEU A 43 -5.58 -3.57 21.51
N PRO A 44 -4.61 -4.50 21.73
CA PRO A 44 -4.18 -4.87 23.08
C PRO A 44 -3.64 -3.69 23.87
N MET A 45 -2.89 -2.80 23.23
CA MET A 45 -2.37 -1.58 23.87
C MET A 45 -3.51 -0.73 24.44
N THR A 46 -4.58 -0.53 23.66
CA THR A 46 -5.74 0.26 24.09
C THR A 46 -6.49 -0.42 25.23
N VAL A 47 -6.64 -1.74 25.19
CA VAL A 47 -7.28 -2.52 26.26
C VAL A 47 -6.47 -2.44 27.56
N PHE A 48 -5.15 -2.60 27.48
CA PHE A 48 -4.27 -2.48 28.64
C PHE A 48 -4.29 -1.07 29.23
N ALA A 49 -4.26 -0.05 28.39
CA ALA A 49 -4.34 1.34 28.83
C ALA A 49 -5.64 1.63 29.59
N ALA A 50 -6.77 1.16 29.04
CA ALA A 50 -8.08 1.35 29.65
C ALA A 50 -8.20 0.64 31.00
N TRP A 51 -7.77 -0.63 31.07
CA TRP A 51 -7.80 -1.38 32.32
C TRP A 51 -6.82 -0.79 33.36
N ALA A 52 -5.60 -0.44 32.95
CA ALA A 52 -4.66 0.25 33.83
C ALA A 52 -5.25 1.52 34.44
N GLY A 53 -5.96 2.31 33.63
CA GLY A 53 -6.63 3.53 34.09
C GLY A 53 -7.74 3.27 35.11
N ILE A 54 -8.49 2.18 34.97
CA ILE A 54 -9.54 1.79 35.95
C ILE A 54 -8.88 1.33 37.26
N ASP A 55 -7.89 0.44 37.15
CA ASP A 55 -7.24 -0.16 38.32
C ASP A 55 -6.37 0.83 39.10
N ALA A 56 -5.91 1.91 38.46
CA ALA A 56 -5.14 2.96 39.12
C ALA A 56 -5.89 3.65 40.28
N PHE A 57 -7.23 3.52 40.32
CA PHE A 57 -8.08 4.05 41.39
C PHE A 57 -8.60 2.97 42.35
N SER A 58 -8.12 1.73 42.24
CA SER A 58 -8.48 0.64 43.15
C SER A 58 -7.69 0.73 44.46
N ASP A 59 -8.15 0.03 45.50
CA ASP A 59 -7.46 -0.04 46.79
C ASP A 59 -6.11 -0.77 46.70
N ASP A 60 -5.89 -1.58 45.66
CA ASP A 60 -4.64 -2.29 45.34
C ASP A 60 -4.27 -2.13 43.85
N PRO A 61 -3.58 -1.03 43.47
CA PRO A 61 -3.29 -0.69 42.07
C PRO A 61 -2.10 -1.45 41.49
N THR A 62 -1.81 -2.65 41.99
CA THR A 62 -0.67 -3.46 41.52
C THR A 62 -0.82 -3.82 40.04
N TRP A 63 -2.05 -4.10 39.56
CA TRP A 63 -2.30 -4.42 38.16
C TRP A 63 -2.15 -3.20 37.25
N ALA A 64 -2.49 -2.00 37.73
CA ALA A 64 -2.32 -0.75 37.00
C ALA A 64 -0.87 -0.56 36.55
N GLY A 65 0.09 -0.84 37.44
CA GLY A 65 1.52 -0.76 37.12
C GLY A 65 1.94 -1.71 36.00
N TYR A 66 1.57 -2.98 36.09
CA TYR A 66 1.91 -3.98 35.06
C TYR A 66 1.27 -3.67 33.70
N LEU A 67 0.00 -3.30 33.70
CA LEU A 67 -0.74 -2.96 32.48
C LEU A 67 -0.21 -1.66 31.85
N ALA A 68 0.19 -0.67 32.66
CA ALA A 68 0.83 0.56 32.16
C ALA A 68 2.18 0.27 31.49
N LEU A 69 3.02 -0.59 32.09
CA LEU A 69 4.28 -1.01 31.47
C LEU A 69 4.05 -1.77 30.16
N GLY A 70 3.06 -2.68 30.13
CA GLY A 70 2.67 -3.38 28.91
C GLY A 70 2.19 -2.42 27.81
N THR A 71 1.36 -1.44 28.18
CA THR A 71 0.90 -0.37 27.27
C THR A 71 2.08 0.41 26.70
N ALA A 72 3.01 0.84 27.55
CA ALA A 72 4.19 1.61 27.13
C ALA A 72 5.09 0.80 26.18
N ALA A 73 5.29 -0.50 26.45
CA ALA A 73 6.04 -1.38 25.57
C ALA A 73 5.39 -1.54 24.19
N LEU A 74 4.07 -1.74 24.15
CA LEU A 74 3.32 -1.83 22.89
C LEU A 74 3.32 -0.49 22.12
N ALA A 75 3.23 0.64 22.82
CA ALA A 75 3.33 1.96 22.20
C ALA A 75 4.71 2.20 21.57
N ALA A 76 5.78 1.80 22.27
CA ALA A 76 7.14 1.84 21.74
C ALA A 76 7.30 0.94 20.51
N LEU A 77 6.75 -0.28 20.54
CA LEU A 77 6.73 -1.18 19.39
C LEU A 77 5.95 -0.60 18.21
N GLN A 78 4.78 0.00 18.45
CA GLN A 78 3.97 0.64 17.41
C GLN A 78 4.74 1.78 16.73
N THR A 79 5.45 2.58 17.51
CA THR A 79 6.28 3.69 17.03
C THR A 79 7.48 3.19 16.24
N PHE A 80 8.21 2.20 16.78
CA PHE A 80 9.37 1.61 16.13
C PHE A 80 9.04 0.91 14.81
N LEU A 81 7.94 0.14 14.79
CA LEU A 81 7.52 -0.58 13.59
C LEU A 81 6.95 0.34 12.51
N GLY A 82 6.32 1.46 12.89
CA GLY A 82 5.69 2.39 11.95
C GLY A 82 4.65 1.71 11.06
N ALA A 83 3.88 0.78 11.61
CA ALA A 83 3.01 -0.12 10.84
C ALA A 83 1.96 0.63 10.01
N SER A 84 1.33 1.67 10.58
CA SER A 84 0.37 2.52 9.87
C SER A 84 1.00 3.22 8.66
N ASP A 85 2.18 3.83 8.85
CA ASP A 85 2.89 4.53 7.77
C ASP A 85 3.33 3.59 6.66
N LYS A 86 3.82 2.39 7.01
CA LYS A 86 4.18 1.36 6.03
C LYS A 86 2.95 0.90 5.25
N SER A 87 1.82 0.67 5.92
CA SER A 87 0.55 0.34 5.27
C SER A 87 0.17 1.41 4.24
N ALA A 88 0.19 2.68 4.64
CA ALA A 88 -0.15 3.80 3.76
C ALA A 88 0.80 3.92 2.56
N LYS A 89 2.12 3.80 2.79
CA LYS A 89 3.12 3.85 1.71
C LYS A 89 2.91 2.72 0.70
N HIS A 90 2.70 1.50 1.19
CA HIS A 90 2.43 0.37 0.30
C HIS A 90 1.11 0.54 -0.45
N SER A 91 0.04 1.02 0.18
CA SER A 91 -1.23 1.30 -0.52
C SER A 91 -1.06 2.34 -1.61
N ASN A 92 -0.41 3.45 -1.31
CA ASN A 92 -0.19 4.54 -2.27
C ASN A 92 0.69 4.10 -3.45
N SER A 93 1.72 3.28 -3.20
CA SER A 93 2.49 2.66 -4.29
C SER A 93 1.62 1.72 -5.14
N GLY A 94 0.74 0.93 -4.51
CA GLY A 94 -0.20 0.06 -5.21
C GLY A 94 -1.16 0.84 -6.11
N ASP A 95 -1.73 1.93 -5.59
CA ASP A 95 -2.61 2.84 -6.34
C ASP A 95 -1.86 3.47 -7.53
N GLY A 96 -0.59 3.84 -7.35
CA GLY A 96 0.27 4.34 -8.42
C GLY A 96 0.46 3.32 -9.57
N TYR A 97 0.68 2.05 -9.25
CA TYR A 97 0.76 1.00 -10.26
C TYR A 97 -0.57 0.77 -10.97
N PHE A 98 -1.70 0.80 -10.27
CA PHE A 98 -3.01 0.68 -10.90
C PHE A 98 -3.37 1.91 -11.75
N ALA A 99 -2.93 3.10 -11.37
CA ALA A 99 -3.04 4.29 -12.19
C ALA A 99 -2.23 4.13 -13.50
N LEU A 100 -0.98 3.67 -13.41
CA LEU A 100 -0.14 3.38 -14.58
C LEU A 100 -0.79 2.34 -15.50
N LYS A 101 -1.28 1.23 -14.94
CA LYS A 101 -2.03 0.21 -15.66
C LYS A 101 -3.20 0.82 -16.45
N ASN A 102 -4.00 1.65 -15.79
CA ASN A 102 -5.16 2.27 -16.44
C ASN A 102 -4.77 3.26 -17.54
N GLN A 103 -3.69 4.02 -17.34
CA GLN A 103 -3.14 4.93 -18.36
C GLN A 103 -2.62 4.16 -19.58
N VAL A 104 -1.86 3.09 -19.37
CA VAL A 104 -1.33 2.24 -20.45
C VAL A 104 -2.46 1.56 -21.21
N ARG A 105 -3.48 1.05 -20.50
CA ARG A 105 -4.66 0.47 -21.13
C ARG A 105 -5.42 1.50 -21.97
N PHE A 106 -5.61 2.72 -21.46
CA PHE A 106 -6.27 3.80 -22.20
C PHE A 106 -5.47 4.20 -23.45
N PHE A 107 -4.14 4.34 -23.32
CA PHE A 107 -3.27 4.61 -24.45
C PHE A 107 -3.37 3.51 -25.52
N LYS A 108 -3.34 2.24 -25.10
CA LYS A 108 -3.42 1.08 -26.00
C LYS A 108 -4.76 0.95 -26.71
N ASP A 109 -5.86 1.06 -25.96
CA ASP A 109 -7.20 0.72 -26.45
C ASP A 109 -7.94 1.90 -27.08
N VAL A 110 -7.50 3.14 -26.82
CA VAL A 110 -8.20 4.35 -27.28
C VAL A 110 -7.27 5.25 -28.10
N GLU A 111 -6.13 5.66 -27.54
CA GLU A 111 -5.30 6.69 -28.17
C GLU A 111 -4.51 6.17 -29.38
N LEU A 112 -4.01 4.93 -29.32
CA LEU A 112 -3.25 4.30 -30.40
C LEU A 112 -4.05 4.16 -31.71
N ILE A 113 -5.38 4.19 -31.66
CA ILE A 113 -6.25 4.05 -32.83
C ILE A 113 -6.15 5.27 -33.76
N ASP A 114 -5.95 6.47 -33.19
CA ASP A 114 -6.00 7.75 -33.92
C ASP A 114 -4.62 8.43 -34.00
N MET A 115 -3.57 7.81 -33.45
CA MET A 115 -2.22 8.36 -33.45
C MET A 115 -1.41 7.99 -34.70
N ASP A 116 -0.59 8.94 -35.15
CA ASP A 116 0.48 8.63 -36.10
C ASP A 116 1.63 7.88 -35.40
N LYS A 117 2.41 7.13 -36.18
CA LYS A 117 3.51 6.30 -35.69
C LYS A 117 4.55 7.08 -34.87
N THR A 118 4.87 8.28 -35.29
CA THR A 118 5.87 9.17 -34.67
C THR A 118 5.38 9.64 -33.30
N GLU A 119 4.11 10.04 -33.22
CA GLU A 119 3.44 10.42 -31.98
C GLU A 119 3.38 9.25 -30.98
N ALA A 120 2.98 8.07 -31.45
CA ALA A 120 2.92 6.86 -30.62
C ALA A 120 4.29 6.47 -30.04
N VAL A 121 5.36 6.55 -30.84
CA VAL A 121 6.73 6.28 -30.37
C VAL A 121 7.21 7.35 -29.40
N GLN A 122 6.87 8.62 -29.62
CA GLN A 122 7.26 9.71 -28.73
C GLN A 122 6.59 9.58 -27.36
N ARG A 123 5.32 9.17 -27.32
CA ARG A 123 4.56 8.96 -26.08
C ARG A 123 5.09 7.79 -25.23
N MET A 124 5.64 6.75 -25.87
CA MET A 124 6.31 5.63 -25.17
C MET A 124 7.67 5.95 -24.55
N ARG A 125 8.27 7.11 -24.87
CA ARG A 125 9.60 7.51 -24.35
C ARG A 125 9.56 8.34 -23.07
N ILE A 126 8.38 8.63 -22.56
CA ILE A 126 8.11 9.51 -21.41
C ILE A 126 7.80 8.64 -20.19
#